data_AF-A0A9P9PE28-F1
#
_entry.id   AF-A0A9P9PE28-F1
#
_cell.length_a   1.000
_cell.length_b   1.000
_cell.length_c   1.000
_cell.angle_alpha   90.00
_cell.angle_beta   90.00
_cell.angle_gamma   90.00
#
_symmetry.space_group_name_H-M   'P 1'
#
loop_
_entity.id
_entity.type
_entity.pdbx_description
1 polymer ?
#
loop_
_entity_poly.entity_id
_entity_poly.type
_entity_poly.pdbx_seq_one_letter_code
_entity_poly.pdbx_strand_id
1 'polypeptide(L)'
;MVKYLAFPLEQTLTWYRDSQCAVLRFILFVPFGYYWSHSTTHRDVINDHAELYNGTYDPAIVIGERLAATWGTFAFYWNFAVWIPSFWFPPPINLPFAVIDTLATIYLSIATHRQTGYVPHTKRSCAFDAAYSWHRPPGANESFFEAAARLNATVSTPEKMCETFVEEWQYGITISFFYALVSFLNIVAFFGALCNGRQQGESFKDFLISLSKMSLKGFARVPKFFVLGLVIILWWIPQGLFRCLPISWTSKVRFGRRFALKTGLGLEQEAELAVTELKDIYKRSRGRRHQPYQGAAGAPSPLSNFLGIYDMLMAVTEELHYSDIMSLSLVSKSIREAVLPSDDLERRLRTFKTYTCKNNETKDCWVCSKQICTVWNTFPKH
;
A
#
# COMPACT_ATOMS: atom_id res chain seq x y z
N MET A 1 -26.23 -22.44 22.74
CA MET A 1 -24.96 -21.84 22.30
C MET A 1 -25.16 -20.72 21.25
N VAL A 2 -26.26 -19.93 21.34
CA VAL A 2 -26.62 -18.87 20.36
C VAL A 2 -26.97 -17.54 21.06
N LYS A 3 -26.59 -17.36 22.33
CA LYS A 3 -26.87 -16.13 23.11
C LYS A 3 -25.73 -15.10 23.14
N TYR A 4 -24.63 -15.34 22.42
CA TYR A 4 -23.42 -14.48 22.49
C TYR A 4 -23.16 -13.60 21.25
N LEU A 5 -24.08 -13.54 20.29
CA LEU A 5 -23.92 -12.71 19.07
C LEU A 5 -24.97 -11.59 18.94
N ALA A 6 -25.78 -11.34 19.97
CA ALA A 6 -26.55 -10.11 20.05
C ALA A 6 -25.63 -9.00 20.58
N PHE A 7 -24.71 -8.53 19.73
CA PHE A 7 -24.09 -7.22 19.97
C PHE A 7 -25.24 -6.21 19.89
N PRO A 8 -25.55 -5.46 20.96
CA PRO A 8 -26.74 -4.63 20.99
C PRO A 8 -26.64 -3.58 19.88
N LEU A 9 -27.62 -3.58 18.97
CA LEU A 9 -27.67 -2.72 17.78
C LEU A 9 -27.56 -1.22 18.15
N GLU A 10 -27.91 -0.87 19.38
CA GLU A 10 -27.75 0.47 19.96
C GLU A 10 -26.28 0.88 20.15
N GLN A 11 -25.37 -0.05 20.49
CA GLN A 11 -23.94 0.25 20.61
C GLN A 11 -23.28 0.52 19.26
N THR A 12 -23.79 -0.06 18.17
CA THR A 12 -23.27 0.22 16.82
C THR A 12 -23.68 1.60 16.31
N LEU A 13 -24.87 2.09 16.70
CA LEU A 13 -25.38 3.40 16.29
C LEU A 13 -24.62 4.55 16.96
N THR A 14 -24.26 4.42 18.23
CA THR A 14 -23.44 5.42 18.94
C THR A 14 -22.02 5.48 18.40
N TRP A 15 -21.41 4.31 18.13
CA TRP A 15 -20.09 4.24 17.48
C TRP A 15 -20.06 4.89 16.10
N TYR A 16 -21.11 4.71 15.30
CA TYR A 16 -21.19 5.33 13.98
C TYR A 16 -21.24 6.86 14.07
N ARG A 17 -21.95 7.40 15.08
CA ARG A 17 -22.06 8.85 15.29
C ARG A 17 -20.74 9.47 15.74
N ASP A 18 -20.01 8.83 16.66
CA ASP A 18 -18.70 9.32 17.12
C ASP A 18 -17.64 9.28 16.00
N SER A 19 -17.73 8.28 15.11
CA SER A 19 -16.87 8.19 13.93
C SER A 19 -17.06 9.38 12.97
N GLN A 20 -18.22 10.02 12.93
CA GLN A 20 -18.47 11.15 12.01
C GLN A 20 -17.67 12.39 12.44
N CYS A 21 -17.60 12.69 13.73
CA CYS A 21 -16.82 13.83 14.25
C CYS A 21 -15.33 13.67 13.93
N ALA A 22 -14.79 12.46 14.07
CA ALA A 22 -13.38 12.19 13.76
C ALA A 22 -13.08 12.31 12.26
N VAL A 23 -14.00 11.88 11.39
CA VAL A 23 -13.87 12.05 9.93
C VAL A 23 -13.94 13.53 9.54
N LEU A 24 -14.88 14.29 10.10
CA LEU A 24 -14.97 15.74 9.85
C LEU A 24 -13.68 16.45 10.28
N ARG A 25 -13.15 16.16 11.48
CA ARG A 25 -11.87 16.70 11.95
C ARG A 25 -10.69 16.37 11.03
N PHE A 26 -10.67 15.16 10.47
CA PHE A 26 -9.65 14.74 9.51
C PHE A 26 -9.72 15.56 8.21
N ILE A 27 -10.92 15.73 7.65
CA ILE A 27 -11.13 16.52 6.44
C ILE A 27 -10.67 17.98 6.65
N LEU A 28 -10.83 18.50 7.86
CA LEU A 28 -10.46 19.86 8.21
C LEU A 28 -8.95 20.11 8.33
N PHE A 29 -8.09 19.09 8.33
CA PHE A 29 -6.64 19.31 8.41
C PHE A 29 -6.10 20.15 7.27
N VAL A 30 -6.56 19.89 6.04
CA VAL A 30 -6.10 20.62 4.86
C VAL A 30 -6.50 22.10 4.92
N PRO A 31 -7.80 22.47 5.05
CA PRO A 31 -8.17 23.88 5.12
C PRO A 31 -7.56 24.60 6.33
N PHE A 32 -7.46 23.96 7.50
CA PHE A 32 -6.75 24.58 8.63
C PHE A 32 -5.28 24.80 8.35
N GLY A 33 -4.59 23.86 7.69
CA GLY A 33 -3.19 24.02 7.32
C GLY A 33 -2.97 25.22 6.41
N TYR A 34 -3.84 25.40 5.41
CA TYR A 34 -3.82 26.59 4.55
C TYR A 34 -4.10 27.87 5.33
N TYR A 35 -5.19 27.92 6.11
CA TYR A 35 -5.55 29.10 6.91
C TYR A 35 -4.44 29.49 7.91
N TRP A 36 -3.88 28.51 8.62
CA TRP A 36 -2.78 28.70 9.55
C TRP A 36 -1.54 29.26 8.83
N SER A 37 -1.16 28.69 7.68
CA SER A 37 -0.04 29.19 6.90
C SER A 37 -0.23 30.64 6.46
N HIS A 38 -1.39 30.98 5.89
CA HIS A 38 -1.65 32.36 5.43
C HIS A 38 -1.68 33.36 6.59
N SER A 39 -2.47 33.08 7.63
CA SER A 39 -2.62 33.98 8.79
C SER A 39 -1.30 34.22 9.52
N THR A 40 -0.44 33.20 9.65
CA THR A 40 0.90 33.39 10.23
C THR A 40 1.79 34.24 9.33
N THR A 41 1.84 33.97 8.02
CA THR A 41 2.62 34.79 7.08
C THR A 41 2.16 36.25 7.08
N HIS A 42 0.85 36.51 7.03
CA HIS A 42 0.33 37.88 7.06
C HIS A 42 0.64 38.59 8.38
N ARG A 43 0.44 37.92 9.52
CA ARG A 43 0.81 38.47 10.83
C ARG A 43 2.30 38.79 10.91
N ASP A 44 3.16 37.90 10.43
CA ASP A 44 4.60 38.07 10.53
C ASP A 44 5.05 39.24 9.63
N VAL A 45 4.53 39.37 8.40
CA VAL A 45 4.76 40.54 7.54
C VAL A 45 4.34 41.84 8.22
N ILE A 46 3.17 41.87 8.87
CA ILE A 46 2.69 43.06 9.60
C ILE A 46 3.61 43.37 10.78
N ASN A 47 3.97 42.38 11.60
CA ASN A 47 4.76 42.60 12.82
C ASN A 47 6.22 42.97 12.53
N ASP A 48 6.79 42.49 11.43
CA ASP A 48 8.18 42.74 11.07
C ASP A 48 8.40 44.17 10.52
N HIS A 49 7.33 44.87 10.17
CA HIS A 49 7.39 46.18 9.51
C HIS A 49 6.55 47.23 10.23
N ALA A 50 7.24 48.17 10.90
CA ALA A 50 6.60 49.26 11.65
C ALA A 50 5.66 50.11 10.79
N GLU A 51 5.92 50.24 9.48
CA GLU A 51 5.05 51.01 8.57
C GLU A 51 3.63 50.47 8.50
N LEU A 52 3.43 49.16 8.73
CA LEU A 52 2.14 48.49 8.61
C LEU A 52 1.29 48.60 9.89
N TYR A 53 1.90 48.80 11.06
CA TYR A 53 1.16 48.86 12.34
C TYR A 53 1.30 50.17 13.12
N ASN A 54 2.21 51.08 12.74
CA ASN A 54 2.47 52.33 13.48
C ASN A 54 1.48 53.47 13.14
N GLY A 55 0.21 53.14 12.88
CA GLY A 55 -0.89 54.11 12.77
C GLY A 55 -1.18 54.67 11.38
N THR A 56 -0.39 54.33 10.35
CA THR A 56 -0.71 54.73 8.96
C THR A 56 -1.99 54.07 8.46
N TYR A 57 -2.16 52.77 8.75
CA TYR A 57 -3.30 51.97 8.32
C TYR A 57 -4.29 51.71 9.46
N ASP A 58 -5.48 51.22 9.11
CA ASP A 58 -6.54 50.94 10.10
C ASP A 58 -6.05 49.92 11.15
N PRO A 59 -6.08 50.25 12.46
CA PRO A 59 -5.67 49.33 13.52
C PRO A 59 -6.50 48.04 13.55
N ALA A 60 -7.71 48.03 12.95
CA ALA A 60 -8.51 46.82 12.82
C ALA A 60 -7.82 45.70 12.04
N ILE A 61 -6.95 46.04 11.07
CA ILE A 61 -6.16 45.08 10.29
C ILE A 61 -5.21 44.33 11.22
N VAL A 62 -4.38 45.07 11.96
CA VAL A 62 -3.39 44.51 12.90
C VAL A 62 -4.05 43.62 13.95
N ILE A 63 -5.16 44.09 14.53
CA ILE A 63 -5.85 43.32 15.57
C ILE A 63 -6.54 42.08 14.97
N GLY A 64 -7.12 42.20 13.78
CA GLY A 64 -7.76 41.10 13.07
C GLY A 64 -6.77 39.99 12.74
N GLU A 65 -5.64 40.34 12.12
CA GLU A 65 -4.60 39.39 11.70
C GLU A 65 -3.89 38.75 12.90
N ARG A 66 -3.65 39.51 13.97
CA ARG A 66 -3.13 38.95 15.23
C ARG A 66 -4.08 37.91 15.81
N LEU A 67 -5.39 38.18 15.79
CA LEU A 67 -6.41 37.25 16.28
C LEU A 67 -6.50 36.00 15.37
N ALA A 68 -6.52 36.20 14.06
CA ALA A 68 -6.58 35.15 13.05
C ALA A 68 -5.40 34.18 13.18
N ALA A 69 -4.17 34.70 13.26
CA ALA A 69 -2.97 33.88 13.41
C ALA A 69 -2.91 33.15 14.76
N THR A 70 -3.27 33.81 15.86
CA THR A 70 -3.22 33.20 17.21
C THR A 70 -4.22 32.06 17.33
N TRP A 71 -5.48 32.31 16.96
CA TRP A 71 -6.54 31.30 17.06
C TRP A 71 -6.49 30.28 15.92
N GLY A 72 -6.02 30.66 14.73
CA GLY A 72 -5.73 29.72 13.64
C GLY A 72 -4.65 28.72 14.01
N THR A 73 -3.54 29.19 14.61
CA THR A 73 -2.48 28.33 15.13
C THR A 73 -3.01 27.40 16.24
N PHE A 74 -3.68 27.97 17.25
CA PHE A 74 -4.27 27.18 18.33
C PHE A 74 -5.22 26.10 17.81
N ALA A 75 -6.16 26.48 16.95
CA ALA A 75 -7.18 25.58 16.43
C ALA A 75 -6.59 24.47 15.54
N PHE A 76 -5.55 24.76 14.74
CA PHE A 76 -4.86 23.76 13.95
C PHE A 76 -4.23 22.67 14.84
N TYR A 77 -3.41 23.07 15.82
CA TYR A 77 -2.77 22.12 16.73
C TYR A 77 -3.77 21.43 17.64
N TRP A 78 -4.83 22.12 18.07
CA TRP A 78 -5.92 21.53 18.84
C TRP A 78 -6.69 20.48 18.04
N ASN A 79 -7.00 20.74 16.77
CA ASN A 79 -7.63 19.78 15.88
C ASN A 79 -6.76 18.52 15.74
N PHE A 80 -5.44 18.69 15.58
CA PHE A 80 -4.48 17.59 15.54
C PHE A 80 -4.45 16.79 16.85
N ALA A 81 -4.36 17.48 17.98
CA ALA A 81 -4.29 16.86 19.29
C ALA A 81 -5.54 16.05 19.65
N VAL A 82 -6.72 16.52 19.25
CA VAL A 82 -8.01 15.90 19.63
C VAL A 82 -8.57 14.97 18.55
N TRP A 83 -8.09 15.05 17.30
CA TRP A 83 -8.52 14.14 16.22
C TRP A 83 -8.37 12.67 16.60
N ILE A 84 -7.20 12.29 17.13
CA ILE A 84 -6.94 10.94 17.62
C ILE A 84 -7.90 10.65 18.79
N PRO A 85 -7.80 11.32 19.97
CA PRO A 85 -8.72 11.14 21.11
C PRO A 85 -10.21 10.99 20.78
N SER A 86 -10.72 11.68 19.75
CA SER A 86 -12.12 11.61 19.34
C SER A 86 -12.63 10.19 19.02
N PHE A 87 -11.74 9.25 18.67
CA PHE A 87 -12.12 7.84 18.48
C PHE A 87 -12.28 7.06 19.79
N TRP A 88 -11.78 7.56 20.92
CA TRP A 88 -11.70 6.84 22.19
C TRP A 88 -12.57 7.43 23.30
N PHE A 89 -12.92 8.70 23.22
CA PHE A 89 -13.69 9.38 24.25
C PHE A 89 -15.17 9.49 23.84
N PRO A 90 -16.03 8.56 24.30
CA PRO A 90 -17.46 8.61 24.01
C PRO A 90 -18.12 9.79 24.75
N PRO A 91 -19.27 10.28 24.25
CA PRO A 91 -20.16 11.14 25.03
C PRO A 91 -20.55 10.46 26.35
N PRO A 92 -20.58 11.19 27.48
CA PRO A 92 -20.41 12.63 27.69
C PRO A 92 -18.97 13.08 27.96
N ILE A 93 -17.98 12.18 27.97
CA ILE A 93 -16.59 12.50 28.35
C ILE A 93 -15.95 13.48 27.35
N ASN A 94 -16.49 13.56 26.14
CA ASN A 94 -16.08 14.53 25.11
C ASN A 94 -16.52 15.98 25.38
N LEU A 95 -17.28 16.29 26.44
CA LEU A 95 -17.76 17.65 26.73
C LEU A 95 -16.63 18.70 26.80
N PRO A 96 -15.49 18.48 27.48
CA PRO A 96 -14.40 19.45 27.50
C PRO A 96 -13.88 19.77 26.10
N PHE A 97 -13.86 18.77 25.20
CA PHE A 97 -13.48 18.99 23.80
C PHE A 97 -14.50 19.87 23.08
N ALA A 98 -15.79 19.62 23.27
CA ALA A 98 -16.85 20.44 22.68
C ALA A 98 -16.79 21.90 23.17
N VAL A 99 -16.49 22.13 24.44
CA VAL A 99 -16.33 23.49 25.01
C VAL A 99 -15.16 24.21 24.34
N ILE A 100 -14.00 23.56 24.22
CA ILE A 100 -12.83 24.16 23.59
C ILE A 100 -13.05 24.37 22.09
N ASP A 101 -13.69 23.43 21.39
CA ASP A 101 -14.09 23.59 19.99
C ASP A 101 -15.03 24.80 19.80
N THR A 102 -15.97 24.99 20.72
CA THR A 102 -16.88 26.15 20.72
C THR A 102 -16.11 27.46 20.90
N LEU A 103 -15.18 27.51 21.85
CA LEU A 103 -14.33 28.69 22.05
C LEU A 103 -13.50 28.99 20.81
N ALA A 104 -12.82 27.99 20.24
CA ALA A 104 -12.07 28.16 18.99
C ALA A 104 -12.96 28.68 17.86
N THR A 105 -14.18 28.13 17.71
CA THR A 105 -15.17 28.57 16.71
C THR A 105 -15.56 30.04 16.91
N ILE A 106 -15.84 30.46 18.14
CA ILE A 106 -16.21 31.84 18.47
C ILE A 106 -15.08 32.80 18.08
N TYR A 107 -13.84 32.51 18.49
CA TYR A 107 -12.72 33.40 18.21
C TYR A 107 -12.31 33.42 16.73
N LEU A 108 -12.37 32.29 16.02
CA LEU A 108 -12.19 32.26 14.57
C LEU A 108 -13.29 33.08 13.87
N SER A 109 -14.55 32.95 14.31
CA SER A 109 -15.65 33.75 13.77
C SER A 109 -15.45 35.26 14.01
N ILE A 110 -14.95 35.66 15.18
CA ILE A 110 -14.61 37.06 15.47
C ILE A 110 -13.48 37.55 14.56
N ALA A 111 -12.43 36.73 14.36
CA ALA A 111 -11.32 37.07 13.47
C ALA A 111 -11.79 37.27 12.03
N THR A 112 -12.54 36.32 11.48
CA THR A 112 -13.11 36.38 10.12
C THR A 112 -14.12 37.53 9.97
N HIS A 113 -14.91 37.82 11.01
CA HIS A 113 -15.81 38.97 11.00
C HIS A 113 -15.03 40.29 10.95
N ARG A 114 -13.89 40.40 11.64
CA ARG A 114 -13.05 41.60 11.53
C ARG A 114 -12.39 41.72 10.15
N GLN A 115 -11.93 40.61 9.58
CA GLN A 115 -11.41 40.57 8.20
C GLN A 115 -12.43 41.05 7.16
N THR A 116 -13.73 40.83 7.39
CA THR A 116 -14.82 41.34 6.52
C THR A 116 -14.79 42.85 6.34
N GLY A 117 -14.22 43.59 7.31
CA GLY A 117 -14.11 45.05 7.24
C GLY A 117 -13.00 45.55 6.31
N TYR A 118 -11.97 44.73 6.04
CA TYR A 118 -10.79 45.16 5.28
C TYR A 118 -10.36 44.26 4.12
N VAL A 119 -10.84 43.03 4.06
CA VAL A 119 -10.52 42.06 3.01
C VAL A 119 -11.66 42.05 1.99
N PRO A 120 -11.39 42.23 0.69
CA PRO A 120 -12.41 42.03 -0.32
C PRO A 120 -12.84 40.56 -0.37
N HIS A 121 -14.14 40.27 -0.49
CA HIS A 121 -14.64 38.89 -0.38
C HIS A 121 -14.40 38.02 -1.62
N THR A 122 -13.93 38.62 -2.72
CA THR A 122 -13.68 37.92 -3.98
C THR A 122 -12.32 38.28 -4.56
N LYS A 123 -11.62 37.29 -5.09
CA LYS A 123 -10.31 37.49 -5.75
C LYS A 123 -10.40 38.46 -6.93
N ARG A 124 -11.54 38.48 -7.63
CA ARG A 124 -11.76 39.41 -8.75
C ARG A 124 -11.78 40.87 -8.30
N SER A 125 -12.16 41.14 -7.05
CA SER A 125 -12.10 42.48 -6.46
C SER A 125 -10.67 42.92 -6.14
N CYS A 126 -9.68 42.03 -6.21
CA CYS A 126 -8.25 42.39 -6.11
C CYS A 126 -7.63 42.75 -7.47
N ALA A 127 -8.33 42.51 -8.58
CA ALA A 127 -7.77 42.75 -9.90
C ALA A 127 -7.69 44.26 -10.23
N PHE A 128 -6.73 44.61 -11.09
CA PHE A 128 -6.52 45.98 -11.59
C PHE A 128 -6.25 46.97 -10.44
N ASP A 129 -6.71 48.22 -10.58
CA ASP A 129 -6.44 49.33 -9.66
C ASP A 129 -7.12 49.18 -8.28
N ALA A 130 -7.93 48.13 -8.08
CA ALA A 130 -8.62 47.91 -6.82
C ALA A 130 -7.63 47.61 -5.68
N ALA A 131 -6.63 46.74 -5.89
CA ALA A 131 -5.62 46.46 -4.86
C ALA A 131 -4.81 47.72 -4.47
N TYR A 132 -4.62 48.65 -5.40
CA TYR A 132 -3.89 49.91 -5.19
C TYR A 132 -4.70 50.98 -4.46
N SER A 133 -6.03 50.88 -4.46
CA SER A 133 -6.93 51.89 -3.87
C SER A 133 -7.66 51.39 -2.61
N TRP A 134 -7.73 50.07 -2.39
CA TRP A 134 -8.45 49.47 -1.28
C TRP A 134 -7.82 49.82 0.08
N HIS A 135 -8.62 50.35 1.00
CA HIS A 135 -8.18 50.88 2.31
C HIS A 135 -6.96 51.83 2.25
N ARG A 136 -6.84 52.64 1.20
CA ARG A 136 -5.83 53.71 1.16
C ARG A 136 -6.23 54.83 2.15
N PRO A 137 -5.45 55.10 3.22
CA PRO A 137 -5.73 56.19 4.14
C PRO A 137 -5.63 57.56 3.44
N PRO A 138 -6.38 58.58 3.89
CA PRO A 138 -6.26 59.93 3.34
C PRO A 138 -4.84 60.47 3.57
N GLY A 139 -4.16 60.86 2.49
CA GLY A 139 -2.79 61.39 2.53
C GLY A 139 -1.68 60.33 2.41
N ALA A 140 -2.02 59.04 2.34
CA ALA A 140 -1.06 57.98 2.03
C ALA A 140 -0.89 57.80 0.51
N ASN A 141 0.34 57.51 0.08
CA ASN A 141 0.68 57.33 -1.34
C ASN A 141 0.35 55.92 -1.87
N GLU A 142 0.33 54.92 -0.98
CA GLU A 142 0.13 53.50 -1.30
C GLU A 142 -1.01 52.91 -0.47
N SER A 143 -1.67 51.85 -0.97
CA SER A 143 -2.64 51.08 -0.19
C SER A 143 -1.94 50.15 0.81
N PHE A 144 -2.71 49.59 1.75
CA PHE A 144 -2.20 48.56 2.66
C PHE A 144 -1.59 47.37 1.90
N PHE A 145 -2.28 46.85 0.88
CA PHE A 145 -1.81 45.71 0.11
C PHE A 145 -0.57 46.03 -0.73
N GLU A 146 -0.46 47.27 -1.21
CA GLU A 146 0.72 47.74 -1.94
C GLU A 146 1.95 47.84 -1.03
N ALA A 147 1.79 48.45 0.15
CA ALA A 147 2.84 48.50 1.15
C ALA A 147 3.23 47.10 1.63
N ALA A 148 2.26 46.24 1.92
CA ALA A 148 2.51 44.89 2.40
C ALA A 148 3.17 44.00 1.34
N ALA A 149 2.82 44.15 0.05
CA ALA A 149 3.51 43.45 -1.04
C ALA A 149 4.94 43.95 -1.22
N ARG A 150 5.17 45.26 -1.16
CA ARG A 150 6.51 45.86 -1.27
C ARG A 150 7.45 45.40 -0.16
N LEU A 151 6.93 45.23 1.05
CA LEU A 151 7.69 44.81 2.24
C LEU A 151 7.81 43.28 2.37
N ASN A 152 6.98 42.51 1.66
CA ASN A 152 7.04 41.05 1.68
C ASN A 152 8.02 40.51 0.62
N ALA A 153 9.07 39.82 1.07
CA ALA A 153 10.06 39.21 0.17
C ALA A 153 9.51 38.09 -0.73
N THR A 154 8.35 37.51 -0.40
CA THR A 154 7.79 36.34 -1.09
C THR A 154 6.70 36.65 -2.10
N VAL A 155 6.01 37.79 -1.96
CA VAL A 155 4.86 38.17 -2.80
C VAL A 155 5.16 39.52 -3.45
N SER A 156 5.33 39.53 -4.78
CA SER A 156 5.85 40.70 -5.49
C SER A 156 4.79 41.70 -5.96
N THR A 157 3.50 41.37 -5.93
CA THR A 157 2.44 42.22 -6.50
C THR A 157 1.33 42.51 -5.48
N PRO A 158 0.78 43.75 -5.44
CA PRO A 158 -0.32 44.11 -4.56
C PRO A 158 -1.57 43.26 -4.78
N GLU A 159 -1.87 42.89 -6.04
CA GLU A 159 -3.00 42.03 -6.38
C GLU A 159 -2.85 40.65 -5.77
N LYS A 160 -1.64 40.07 -5.84
CA LYS A 160 -1.38 38.76 -5.25
C LYS A 160 -1.47 38.79 -3.72
N MET A 161 -0.98 39.87 -3.09
CA MET A 161 -1.11 40.05 -1.65
C MET A 161 -2.57 40.21 -1.23
N CYS A 162 -3.36 40.99 -1.98
CA CYS A 162 -4.80 41.06 -1.77
C CYS A 162 -5.46 39.68 -1.91
N GLU A 163 -5.13 38.91 -2.95
CA GLU A 163 -5.67 37.56 -3.16
C GLU A 163 -5.38 36.61 -2.00
N THR A 164 -4.19 36.64 -1.41
CA THR A 164 -3.86 35.76 -0.27
C THR A 164 -4.69 36.10 0.96
N PHE A 165 -4.96 37.38 1.22
CA PHE A 165 -5.91 37.79 2.27
C PHE A 165 -7.34 37.31 1.97
N VAL A 166 -7.79 37.38 0.71
CA VAL A 166 -9.10 36.82 0.32
C VAL A 166 -9.14 35.31 0.55
N GLU A 167 -8.10 34.58 0.19
CA GLU A 167 -8.01 33.14 0.43
C GLU A 167 -8.08 32.81 1.91
N GLU A 168 -7.33 33.53 2.74
CA GLU A 168 -7.40 33.39 4.19
C GLU A 168 -8.82 33.59 4.70
N TRP A 169 -9.48 34.68 4.33
CA TRP A 169 -10.85 34.96 4.75
C TRP A 169 -11.84 33.87 4.32
N GLN A 170 -11.73 33.39 3.07
CA GLN A 170 -12.58 32.30 2.55
C GLN A 170 -12.37 30.99 3.33
N TYR A 171 -11.12 30.64 3.64
CA TYR A 171 -10.83 29.50 4.50
C TYR A 171 -11.32 29.74 5.93
N GLY A 172 -11.19 30.94 6.47
CA GLY A 172 -11.68 31.33 7.79
C GLY A 172 -13.19 31.11 7.95
N ILE A 173 -13.99 31.52 6.96
CA ILE A 173 -15.44 31.23 6.90
C ILE A 173 -15.69 29.73 6.89
N THR A 174 -15.03 29.03 5.97
CA THR A 174 -15.23 27.60 5.75
C THR A 174 -14.94 26.81 7.03
N ILE A 175 -13.79 27.10 7.66
CA ILE A 175 -13.38 26.49 8.91
C ILE A 175 -14.37 26.83 10.02
N SER A 176 -14.75 28.09 10.19
CA SER A 176 -15.70 28.50 11.24
C SER A 176 -17.02 27.75 11.13
N PHE A 177 -17.56 27.57 9.92
CA PHE A 177 -18.78 26.81 9.68
C PHE A 177 -18.64 25.33 10.09
N PHE A 178 -17.59 24.65 9.61
CA PHE A 178 -17.42 23.23 9.91
C PHE A 178 -17.06 22.97 11.38
N TYR A 179 -16.28 23.85 12.01
CA TYR A 179 -15.97 23.74 13.44
C TYR A 179 -17.20 23.99 14.31
N ALA A 180 -18.07 24.94 13.92
CA ALA A 180 -19.37 25.12 14.55
C ALA A 180 -20.23 23.85 14.46
N LEU A 181 -20.25 23.20 13.29
CA LEU A 181 -20.97 21.94 13.09
C LEU A 181 -20.41 20.82 13.97
N VAL A 182 -19.08 20.65 14.03
CA VAL A 182 -18.43 19.65 14.89
C VAL A 182 -18.77 19.89 16.36
N SER A 183 -18.69 21.14 16.83
CA SER A 183 -19.07 21.51 18.19
C SER A 183 -20.55 21.20 18.47
N PHE A 184 -21.44 21.61 17.57
CA PHE A 184 -22.87 21.34 17.69
C PHE A 184 -23.17 19.84 17.78
N LEU A 185 -22.59 19.02 16.90
CA LEU A 185 -22.77 17.57 16.92
C LEU A 185 -22.29 16.95 18.24
N ASN A 186 -21.16 17.41 18.77
CA ASN A 186 -20.63 16.95 20.06
C ASN A 186 -21.54 17.33 21.24
N ILE A 187 -22.09 18.56 21.25
CA ILE A 187 -23.04 19.02 22.28
C ILE A 187 -24.33 18.19 22.22
N VAL A 188 -24.90 17.97 21.03
CA VAL A 188 -26.10 17.13 20.88
C VAL A 188 -25.80 15.68 21.29
N ALA A 189 -24.60 15.16 21.02
CA ALA A 189 -24.21 13.81 21.42
C ALA A 189 -24.09 13.70 22.95
N PHE A 190 -23.52 14.72 23.60
CA PHE A 190 -23.46 14.84 25.06
C PHE A 190 -24.86 14.80 25.69
N PHE A 191 -25.77 15.69 25.25
CA PHE A 191 -27.13 15.71 25.80
C PHE A 191 -27.91 14.44 25.49
N GLY A 192 -27.75 13.86 24.30
CA GLY A 192 -28.35 12.57 23.94
C GLY A 192 -27.91 11.43 24.86
N ALA A 193 -26.62 11.37 25.20
CA ALA A 193 -26.08 10.38 26.13
C ALA A 193 -26.62 10.57 27.55
N LEU A 194 -26.74 11.82 28.02
CA LEU A 194 -27.35 12.12 29.32
C LEU A 194 -28.83 11.72 29.39
N CYS A 195 -29.60 12.03 28.34
CA CYS A 195 -31.01 11.64 28.26
C CYS A 195 -31.17 10.12 28.28
N ASN A 196 -30.33 9.39 27.55
CA ASN A 196 -30.37 7.92 27.53
C ASN A 196 -30.01 7.32 28.91
N GLY A 197 -28.93 7.80 29.54
CA GLY A 197 -28.57 7.34 30.89
C GLY A 197 -29.67 7.59 31.93
N ARG A 198 -30.36 8.74 31.83
CA ARG A 198 -31.52 9.05 32.67
C ARG A 198 -32.71 8.11 32.44
N GLN A 199 -32.99 7.73 31.18
CA GLN A 199 -34.06 6.78 30.84
C GLN A 199 -33.79 5.37 31.38
N GLN A 200 -32.51 4.99 31.50
CA GLN A 200 -32.10 3.70 32.06
C GLN A 200 -32.16 3.67 33.60
N GLY A 201 -32.48 4.78 34.26
CA GLY A 201 -32.54 4.88 35.71
C GLY A 201 -31.19 4.77 36.41
N GLU A 202 -30.08 4.88 35.65
CA GLU A 202 -28.74 4.86 36.22
C GLU A 202 -28.46 6.17 36.96
N SER A 203 -27.83 6.07 38.13
CA SER A 203 -27.27 7.25 38.80
C SER A 203 -26.20 7.87 37.92
N PHE A 204 -26.19 9.20 37.80
CA PHE A 204 -25.19 9.93 37.00
C PHE A 204 -23.74 9.56 37.38
N LYS A 205 -23.50 9.26 38.66
CA LYS A 205 -22.20 8.83 39.16
C LYS A 205 -21.81 7.46 38.59
N ASP A 206 -22.73 6.51 38.57
CA ASP A 206 -22.47 5.14 38.08
C ASP A 206 -22.27 5.15 36.56
N PHE A 207 -23.04 5.97 35.85
CA PHE A 207 -22.87 6.23 34.43
C PHE A 207 -21.45 6.77 34.12
N LEU A 208 -21.00 7.82 34.83
CA LEU A 208 -19.65 8.37 34.65
C LEU A 208 -18.54 7.36 35.00
N ILE A 209 -18.71 6.56 36.05
CA ILE A 209 -17.74 5.52 36.44
C ILE A 209 -17.67 4.43 35.35
N SER A 210 -18.81 4.02 34.81
CA SER A 210 -18.90 3.02 33.73
C SER A 210 -18.16 3.50 32.48
N LEU A 211 -18.42 4.75 32.07
CA LEU A 211 -17.77 5.38 30.91
C LEU A 211 -16.27 5.61 31.12
N SER A 212 -15.86 6.01 32.32
CA SER A 212 -14.44 6.15 32.68
C SER A 212 -13.72 4.81 32.58
N LYS A 213 -14.33 3.72 33.09
CA LYS A 213 -13.78 2.36 32.93
C LYS A 213 -13.70 1.94 31.46
N MET A 214 -14.70 2.28 30.65
CA MET A 214 -14.68 2.01 29.21
C MET A 214 -13.56 2.78 28.50
N SER A 215 -13.40 4.06 28.82
CA SER A 215 -12.36 4.94 28.27
C SER A 215 -10.96 4.47 28.68
N LEU A 216 -10.76 4.08 29.93
CA LEU A 216 -9.49 3.54 30.42
C LEU A 216 -9.12 2.23 29.71
N LYS A 217 -10.09 1.33 29.50
CA LYS A 217 -9.89 0.11 28.70
C LYS A 217 -9.57 0.43 27.24
N GLY A 218 -10.20 1.46 26.67
CA GLY A 218 -9.89 1.98 25.34
C GLY A 218 -8.45 2.50 25.25
N PHE A 219 -8.06 3.35 26.19
CA PHE A 219 -6.72 3.92 26.29
C PHE A 219 -5.63 2.85 26.46
N ALA A 220 -5.86 1.84 27.30
CA ALA A 220 -4.95 0.71 27.46
C ALA A 220 -4.77 -0.12 26.17
N ARG A 221 -5.69 -0.04 25.21
CA ARG A 221 -5.57 -0.68 23.89
C ARG A 221 -4.85 0.20 22.86
N VAL A 222 -4.69 1.50 23.10
CA VAL A 222 -4.04 2.44 22.17
C VAL A 222 -2.63 1.96 21.77
N PRO A 223 -1.74 1.57 22.70
CA PRO A 223 -0.42 1.07 22.32
C PRO A 223 -0.48 -0.16 21.41
N LYS A 224 -1.47 -1.04 21.60
CA LYS A 224 -1.65 -2.21 20.73
C LYS A 224 -2.05 -1.82 19.31
N PHE A 225 -2.90 -0.82 19.15
CA PHE A 225 -3.25 -0.29 17.82
C PHE A 225 -2.05 0.39 17.15
N PHE A 226 -1.23 1.13 17.89
CA PHE A 226 0.00 1.72 17.34
C PHE A 226 1.01 0.64 16.93
N VAL A 227 1.24 -0.38 17.76
CA VAL A 227 2.13 -1.49 17.41
C VAL A 227 1.60 -2.25 16.19
N LEU A 228 0.31 -2.58 16.16
CA LEU A 228 -0.31 -3.26 15.01
C LEU A 228 -0.24 -2.40 13.75
N GLY A 229 -0.56 -1.11 13.86
CA GLY A 229 -0.49 -0.15 12.76
C GLY A 229 0.92 0.01 12.24
N LEU A 230 1.92 0.09 13.12
CA LEU A 230 3.33 0.14 12.76
C LEU A 230 3.79 -1.14 12.06
N VAL A 231 3.35 -2.32 12.53
CA VAL A 231 3.62 -3.59 11.85
C VAL A 231 2.98 -3.61 10.46
N ILE A 232 1.73 -3.16 10.33
CA ILE A 232 1.03 -3.06 9.04
C ILE A 232 1.76 -2.08 8.11
N ILE A 233 2.15 -0.90 8.59
CA ILE A 233 2.88 0.12 7.82
C ILE A 233 4.25 -0.41 7.39
N LEU A 234 5.03 -0.99 8.30
CA LEU A 234 6.32 -1.62 8.00
C LEU A 234 6.18 -2.80 7.04
N TRP A 235 5.03 -3.46 6.99
CA TRP A 235 4.74 -4.52 6.03
C TRP A 235 4.32 -3.97 4.66
N TRP A 236 3.48 -2.94 4.62
CA TRP A 236 2.93 -2.34 3.40
C TRP A 236 3.91 -1.42 2.66
N ILE A 237 4.70 -0.61 3.38
CA ILE A 237 5.67 0.31 2.77
C ILE A 237 6.64 -0.43 1.84
N PRO A 238 7.29 -1.54 2.26
CA PRO A 238 8.14 -2.32 1.37
C PRO A 238 7.36 -2.85 0.17
N GLN A 239 6.15 -3.37 0.35
CA GLN A 239 5.35 -3.86 -0.78
C GLN A 239 5.01 -2.77 -1.80
N GLY A 240 4.64 -1.58 -1.34
CA GLY A 240 4.38 -0.42 -2.18
C GLY A 240 5.63 0.04 -2.92
N LEU A 241 6.74 0.25 -2.19
CA LEU A 241 8.04 0.62 -2.77
C LEU A 241 8.51 -0.41 -3.81
N PHE A 242 8.39 -1.71 -3.52
CA PHE A 242 8.78 -2.78 -4.44
C PHE A 242 7.90 -2.87 -5.69
N ARG A 243 6.65 -2.39 -5.64
CA ARG A 243 5.79 -2.30 -6.83
C ARG A 243 6.15 -1.11 -7.73
N CYS A 244 6.67 -0.02 -7.16
CA CYS A 244 7.03 1.18 -7.92
C CYS A 244 8.49 1.17 -8.42
N LEU A 245 9.34 0.25 -7.95
CA LEU A 245 10.75 0.19 -8.33
C LEU A 245 10.97 -0.44 -9.73
N PRO A 246 11.95 0.05 -10.52
CA PRO A 246 12.31 -0.54 -11.80
C PRO A 246 12.73 -2.01 -11.68
N ILE A 247 12.45 -2.80 -12.73
CA ILE A 247 12.71 -4.25 -12.75
C ILE A 247 14.17 -4.59 -12.39
N SER A 248 15.14 -3.76 -12.80
CA SER A 248 16.57 -3.95 -12.53
C SER A 248 16.94 -3.91 -11.04
N TRP A 249 16.19 -3.17 -10.22
CA TRP A 249 16.39 -3.10 -8.78
C TRP A 249 15.62 -4.20 -8.07
N THR A 250 14.40 -4.49 -8.54
CA THR A 250 13.58 -5.57 -7.95
C THR A 250 14.25 -6.95 -8.06
N SER A 251 14.98 -7.23 -9.15
CA SER A 251 15.69 -8.49 -9.33
C SER A 251 16.82 -8.67 -8.29
N LYS A 252 17.59 -7.61 -8.01
CA LYS A 252 18.67 -7.61 -7.00
C LYS A 252 18.11 -7.85 -5.60
N VAL A 253 17.02 -7.18 -5.24
CA VAL A 253 16.42 -7.36 -3.91
C VAL A 253 15.75 -8.73 -3.76
N ARG A 254 15.09 -9.25 -4.81
CA ARG A 254 14.58 -10.64 -4.80
C ARG A 254 15.71 -11.65 -4.67
N PHE A 255 16.84 -11.43 -5.33
CA PHE A 255 18.02 -12.27 -5.19
C PHE A 255 18.57 -12.23 -3.76
N GLY A 256 18.78 -11.04 -3.20
CA GLY A 256 19.24 -10.85 -1.82
C GLY A 256 18.30 -11.47 -0.79
N ARG A 257 16.98 -11.33 -0.95
CA ARG A 257 15.99 -11.96 -0.07
C ARG A 257 16.01 -13.49 -0.18
N ARG A 258 16.13 -14.03 -1.39
CA ARG A 258 16.25 -15.50 -1.59
C ARG A 258 17.54 -16.03 -0.98
N PHE A 259 18.64 -15.30 -1.11
CA PHE A 259 19.92 -15.63 -0.50
C PHE A 259 19.80 -15.60 1.04
N ALA A 260 19.34 -14.49 1.62
CA ALA A 260 19.16 -14.36 3.07
C ALA A 260 18.21 -15.41 3.67
N LEU A 261 17.11 -15.75 2.99
CA LEU A 261 16.22 -16.83 3.42
C LEU A 261 16.90 -18.21 3.32
N LYS A 262 17.66 -18.48 2.26
CA LYS A 262 18.40 -19.74 2.11
C LYS A 262 19.49 -19.89 3.17
N THR A 263 20.25 -18.83 3.44
CA THR A 263 21.28 -18.80 4.48
C THR A 263 20.66 -18.90 5.87
N GLY A 264 19.57 -18.17 6.14
CA GLY A 264 18.89 -18.17 7.45
C GLY A 264 18.15 -19.47 7.77
N LEU A 265 17.64 -20.19 6.76
CA LEU A 265 17.01 -21.50 6.93
C LEU A 265 18.02 -22.66 6.95
N GLY A 266 19.33 -22.39 6.79
CA GLY A 266 20.36 -23.43 6.73
C GLY A 266 20.30 -24.32 5.48
N LEU A 267 19.44 -24.02 4.50
CA LEU A 267 19.27 -24.80 3.27
C LEU A 267 20.51 -24.76 2.37
N GLU A 268 21.35 -23.73 2.49
CA GLU A 268 22.64 -23.71 1.79
C GLU A 268 23.55 -24.83 2.27
N GLN A 269 23.48 -25.20 3.55
CA GLN A 269 24.32 -26.25 4.11
C GLN A 269 23.88 -27.63 3.61
N GLU A 270 22.57 -27.90 3.53
CA GLU A 270 22.06 -29.16 2.97
C GLU A 270 22.31 -29.29 1.47
N ALA A 271 22.09 -28.22 0.69
CA ALA A 271 22.33 -28.24 -0.74
C ALA A 271 23.83 -28.34 -1.07
N GLU A 272 24.69 -27.66 -0.31
CA GLU A 272 26.13 -27.76 -0.46
C GLU A 272 26.65 -29.13 -0.04
N LEU A 273 26.14 -29.71 1.06
CA LEU A 273 26.44 -31.10 1.44
C LEU A 273 25.98 -32.10 0.37
N ALA A 274 24.76 -31.96 -0.16
CA ALA A 274 24.23 -32.82 -1.21
C ALA A 274 24.98 -32.68 -2.55
N VAL A 275 25.40 -31.47 -2.92
CA VAL A 275 26.22 -31.24 -4.12
C VAL A 275 27.63 -31.77 -3.93
N THR A 276 28.20 -31.66 -2.73
CA THR A 276 29.52 -32.22 -2.42
C THR A 276 29.46 -33.75 -2.45
N GLU A 277 28.42 -34.34 -1.88
CA GLU A 277 28.13 -35.77 -1.96
C GLU A 277 27.94 -36.24 -3.41
N LEU A 278 27.15 -35.53 -4.22
CA LEU A 278 26.99 -35.82 -5.64
C LEU A 278 28.29 -35.67 -6.42
N LYS A 279 29.13 -34.69 -6.09
CA LYS A 279 30.44 -34.48 -6.73
C LYS A 279 31.42 -35.60 -6.37
N ASP A 280 31.35 -36.13 -5.15
CA ASP A 280 32.11 -37.29 -4.71
C ASP A 280 31.61 -38.59 -5.36
N ILE A 281 30.28 -38.76 -5.48
CA ILE A 281 29.67 -39.84 -6.27
C ILE A 281 30.11 -39.73 -7.74
N TYR A 282 30.09 -38.53 -8.31
CA TYR A 282 30.49 -38.29 -9.69
C TYR A 282 31.98 -38.56 -9.90
N LYS A 283 32.86 -38.10 -8.99
CA LYS A 283 34.30 -38.44 -9.00
C LYS A 283 34.53 -39.95 -8.88
N ARG A 284 33.80 -40.65 -8.02
CA ARG A 284 33.85 -42.13 -7.93
C ARG A 284 33.36 -42.81 -9.21
N SER A 285 32.33 -42.26 -9.86
CA SER A 285 31.78 -42.79 -11.12
C SER A 285 32.66 -42.53 -12.33
N ARG A 286 33.37 -41.39 -12.39
CA ARG A 286 34.26 -41.02 -13.51
C ARG A 286 35.50 -41.92 -13.61
N GLY A 287 35.84 -42.64 -12.55
CA GLY A 287 36.85 -43.70 -12.57
C GLY A 287 36.38 -45.03 -13.17
N ARG A 288 35.08 -45.21 -13.44
CA ARG A 288 34.52 -46.44 -14.04
C ARG A 288 34.02 -46.14 -15.45
N ARG A 289 34.77 -46.63 -16.45
CA ARG A 289 34.36 -46.64 -17.87
C ARG A 289 32.95 -47.24 -18.00
N HIS A 290 32.13 -46.64 -18.87
CA HIS A 290 30.78 -47.08 -19.22
C HIS A 290 30.68 -48.61 -19.32
N GLN A 291 30.06 -49.25 -18.35
CA GLN A 291 29.63 -50.64 -18.48
C GLN A 291 28.27 -50.67 -19.21
N PRO A 292 28.12 -51.49 -20.25
CA PRO A 292 26.83 -51.86 -20.82
C PRO A 292 25.88 -52.34 -19.71
N TYR A 293 24.59 -52.10 -19.90
CA TYR A 293 23.53 -52.49 -18.97
C TYR A 293 23.63 -54.00 -18.61
N GLN A 294 24.03 -54.33 -17.38
CA GLN A 294 24.07 -55.69 -16.82
C GLN A 294 22.81 -55.98 -16.00
N GLY A 295 21.62 -55.77 -16.56
CA GLY A 295 20.37 -56.18 -15.93
C GLY A 295 20.16 -57.68 -16.10
N ALA A 296 19.85 -58.41 -15.02
CA ALA A 296 19.43 -59.81 -15.11
C ALA A 296 18.20 -59.95 -16.04
N ALA A 297 18.18 -61.01 -16.86
CA ALA A 297 17.09 -61.31 -17.78
C ALA A 297 15.75 -61.28 -17.03
N GLY A 298 14.79 -60.47 -17.52
CA GLY A 298 13.46 -60.42 -16.93
C GLY A 298 12.72 -61.75 -17.07
N ALA A 299 11.72 -62.00 -16.21
CA ALA A 299 10.87 -63.19 -16.36
C ALA A 299 10.20 -63.19 -17.75
N PRO A 300 10.22 -64.34 -18.48
CA PRO A 300 9.67 -64.41 -19.83
C PRO A 300 8.16 -64.14 -19.80
N SER A 301 7.72 -63.24 -20.65
CA SER A 301 6.31 -62.95 -20.91
C SER A 301 5.88 -63.62 -22.23
N PRO A 302 4.58 -63.93 -22.44
CA PRO A 302 4.11 -64.44 -23.72
C PRO A 302 4.48 -63.52 -24.89
N LEU A 303 4.44 -62.20 -24.68
CA LEU A 303 4.84 -61.20 -25.67
C LEU A 303 6.35 -61.24 -25.95
N SER A 304 7.21 -61.37 -24.94
CA SER A 304 8.66 -61.51 -25.16
C SER A 304 9.01 -62.81 -25.86
N ASN A 305 8.26 -63.90 -25.64
CA ASN A 305 8.45 -65.15 -26.37
C ASN A 305 8.04 -65.01 -27.84
N PHE A 306 6.93 -64.32 -28.11
CA PHE A 306 6.48 -64.02 -29.47
C PHE A 306 7.47 -63.13 -30.22
N LEU A 307 7.90 -62.02 -29.60
CA LEU A 307 8.91 -61.10 -30.17
C LEU A 307 10.33 -61.67 -30.17
N GLY A 308 10.58 -62.75 -29.41
CA GLY A 308 11.85 -63.46 -29.43
C GLY A 308 12.07 -64.22 -30.75
N ILE A 309 11.00 -64.52 -31.49
CA ILE A 309 11.08 -65.09 -32.84
C ILE A 309 11.41 -63.95 -33.81
N TYR A 310 12.61 -63.98 -34.39
CA TYR A 310 13.13 -62.89 -35.20
C TYR A 310 12.19 -62.51 -36.36
N ASP A 311 11.64 -63.48 -37.08
CA ASP A 311 10.75 -63.22 -38.22
C ASP A 311 9.44 -62.53 -37.78
N MET A 312 8.90 -62.92 -36.62
CA MET A 312 7.72 -62.27 -36.04
C MET A 312 8.03 -60.84 -35.59
N LEU A 313 9.21 -60.64 -34.98
CA LEU A 313 9.68 -59.31 -34.62
C LEU A 313 9.84 -58.42 -35.86
N MET A 314 10.45 -58.93 -36.93
CA MET A 314 10.59 -58.17 -38.18
C MET A 314 9.23 -57.79 -38.77
N ALA A 315 8.29 -58.74 -38.86
CA ALA A 315 6.93 -58.48 -39.34
C ALA A 315 6.21 -57.41 -38.51
N VAL A 316 6.40 -57.40 -37.18
CA VAL A 316 5.86 -56.33 -36.32
C VAL A 316 6.59 -55.00 -36.55
N THR A 317 7.90 -55.02 -36.78
CA THR A 317 8.68 -53.80 -36.95
C THR A 317 8.44 -53.09 -38.28
N GLU A 318 8.03 -53.80 -39.33
CA GLU A 318 7.63 -53.18 -40.61
C GLU A 318 6.40 -52.26 -40.46
N GLU A 319 5.55 -52.55 -39.47
CA GLU A 319 4.32 -51.81 -39.18
C GLU A 319 4.48 -50.77 -38.04
N LEU A 320 5.67 -50.65 -37.44
CA LEU A 320 5.93 -49.76 -36.30
C LEU A 320 6.95 -48.66 -36.62
N HIS A 321 6.83 -47.50 -35.96
CA HIS A 321 7.89 -46.50 -36.02
C HIS A 321 9.10 -46.94 -35.21
N TYR A 322 10.28 -46.45 -35.59
CA TYR A 322 11.50 -46.66 -34.81
C TYR A 322 11.34 -46.21 -33.34
N SER A 323 10.63 -45.09 -33.10
CA SER A 323 10.31 -44.63 -31.74
C SER A 323 9.45 -45.62 -30.97
N ASP A 324 8.54 -46.30 -31.66
CA ASP A 324 7.61 -47.24 -31.05
C ASP A 324 8.34 -48.52 -30.69
N ILE A 325 9.32 -48.94 -31.50
CA ILE A 325 10.25 -50.03 -31.15
C ILE A 325 11.09 -49.66 -29.92
N MET A 326 11.58 -48.41 -29.84
CA MET A 326 12.31 -47.96 -28.64
C MET A 326 11.41 -47.95 -27.41
N SER A 327 10.19 -47.42 -27.51
CA SER A 327 9.20 -47.45 -26.43
C SER A 327 8.82 -48.87 -26.03
N LEU A 328 8.68 -49.79 -27.00
CA LEU A 328 8.40 -51.20 -26.78
C LEU A 328 9.52 -51.85 -25.95
N SER A 329 10.78 -51.52 -26.23
CA SER A 329 11.93 -52.00 -25.46
C SER A 329 11.96 -51.49 -24.01
N LEU A 330 11.19 -50.45 -23.68
CA LEU A 330 11.09 -49.90 -22.32
C LEU A 330 9.95 -50.53 -21.50
N VAL A 331 9.05 -51.30 -22.14
CA VAL A 331 7.86 -51.85 -21.48
C VAL A 331 8.22 -52.85 -20.38
N SER A 332 9.20 -53.73 -20.62
CA SER A 332 9.68 -54.68 -19.62
C SER A 332 11.10 -55.14 -19.91
N LYS A 333 11.78 -55.71 -18.90
CA LYS A 333 13.14 -56.26 -19.08
C LYS A 333 13.19 -57.43 -20.07
N SER A 334 12.17 -58.31 -20.07
CA SER A 334 12.12 -59.46 -20.99
C SER A 334 11.77 -59.05 -22.41
N ILE A 335 10.93 -58.02 -22.59
CA ILE A 335 10.68 -57.43 -23.91
C ILE A 335 11.92 -56.68 -24.42
N ARG A 336 12.62 -55.95 -23.53
CA ARG A 336 13.88 -55.29 -23.89
C ARG A 336 14.88 -56.30 -24.45
N GLU A 337 15.09 -57.41 -23.75
CA GLU A 337 16.03 -58.44 -24.20
C GLU A 337 15.53 -59.12 -25.49
N ALA A 338 14.22 -59.34 -25.64
CA ALA A 338 13.66 -59.91 -26.86
C ALA A 338 13.77 -58.98 -28.07
N VAL A 339 13.71 -57.66 -27.90
CA VAL A 339 13.73 -56.65 -28.99
C VAL A 339 15.15 -56.12 -29.25
N LEU A 340 15.89 -55.77 -28.20
CA LEU A 340 17.24 -55.19 -28.20
C LEU A 340 18.14 -55.93 -27.20
N PRO A 341 18.57 -57.17 -27.51
CA PRO A 341 19.40 -57.95 -26.61
C PRO A 341 20.77 -57.28 -26.47
N SER A 342 21.38 -57.44 -25.30
CA SER A 342 22.56 -56.67 -24.93
C SER A 342 23.81 -57.07 -25.74
N ASP A 343 23.83 -58.30 -26.25
CA ASP A 343 24.90 -58.88 -27.08
C ASP A 343 24.82 -58.45 -28.56
N ASP A 344 23.64 -58.16 -29.09
CA ASP A 344 23.41 -57.84 -30.51
C ASP A 344 22.77 -56.45 -30.74
N LEU A 345 22.84 -55.57 -29.74
CA LEU A 345 22.20 -54.26 -29.73
C LEU A 345 22.51 -53.45 -31.01
N GLU A 346 23.77 -53.34 -31.38
CA GLU A 346 24.19 -52.47 -32.49
C GLU A 346 23.69 -52.97 -33.85
N ARG A 347 23.70 -54.29 -34.06
CA ARG A 347 23.20 -54.91 -35.29
C ARG A 347 21.69 -54.72 -35.39
N ARG A 348 20.95 -54.99 -34.32
CA ARG A 348 19.49 -54.84 -34.30
C ARG A 348 19.04 -53.41 -34.51
N LEU A 349 19.73 -52.43 -33.92
CA LEU A 349 19.42 -51.01 -34.16
C LEU A 349 19.62 -50.63 -35.64
N ARG A 350 20.63 -51.20 -36.32
CA ARG A 350 20.82 -51.00 -37.77
C ARG A 350 19.70 -51.67 -38.57
N THR A 351 19.36 -52.92 -38.27
CA THR A 351 18.24 -53.64 -38.90
C THR A 351 16.94 -52.87 -38.75
N PHE A 352 16.55 -52.48 -37.52
CA PHE A 352 15.30 -51.76 -37.32
C PHE A 352 15.25 -50.46 -38.10
N LYS A 353 16.36 -49.73 -38.21
CA LYS A 353 16.41 -48.53 -39.07
C LYS A 353 16.17 -48.86 -40.55
N THR A 354 16.71 -49.97 -41.04
CA THR A 354 16.49 -50.39 -42.44
C THR A 354 15.04 -50.75 -42.71
N TYR A 355 14.36 -51.41 -41.78
CA TYR A 355 12.95 -51.83 -41.97
C TYR A 355 11.94 -50.75 -41.60
N THR A 356 12.30 -49.79 -40.72
CA THR A 356 11.39 -48.71 -40.32
C THR A 356 11.56 -47.41 -41.12
N CYS A 357 12.69 -47.21 -41.81
CA CYS A 357 12.97 -46.01 -42.59
C CYS A 357 13.15 -46.33 -44.09
N LYS A 358 12.37 -45.70 -44.97
CA LYS A 358 12.50 -45.86 -46.43
C LYS A 358 13.78 -45.15 -46.93
N ASN A 359 14.56 -45.83 -47.77
CA ASN A 359 15.73 -45.30 -48.49
C ASN A 359 16.87 -44.72 -47.63
N ASN A 360 17.03 -45.13 -46.36
CA ASN A 360 17.97 -44.50 -45.43
C ASN A 360 17.72 -42.99 -45.18
N GLU A 361 16.64 -42.44 -45.72
CA GLU A 361 16.28 -41.04 -45.53
C GLU A 361 15.48 -40.91 -44.24
N THR A 362 16.13 -40.37 -43.21
CA THR A 362 15.61 -40.19 -41.86
C THR A 362 14.49 -39.14 -41.73
N LYS A 363 13.91 -38.71 -42.85
CA LYS A 363 13.12 -37.48 -42.90
C LYS A 363 11.63 -37.72 -42.77
N ASP A 364 11.07 -38.79 -43.33
CA ASP A 364 9.63 -39.03 -43.29
C ASP A 364 9.31 -40.51 -43.06
N CYS A 365 8.45 -40.81 -42.09
CA CYS A 365 7.89 -42.15 -41.96
C CYS A 365 6.83 -42.38 -43.04
N TRP A 366 6.79 -43.59 -43.60
CA TRP A 366 5.87 -43.94 -44.68
C TRP A 366 4.40 -44.11 -44.21
N VAL A 367 4.18 -44.46 -42.93
CA VAL A 367 2.84 -44.68 -42.36
C VAL A 367 2.22 -43.40 -41.83
N CYS A 368 3.00 -42.56 -41.14
CA CYS A 368 2.55 -41.25 -40.72
C CYS A 368 3.56 -40.19 -41.12
N SER A 369 3.11 -39.09 -41.71
CA SER A 369 3.96 -37.96 -42.14
C SER A 369 4.61 -37.20 -40.96
N LYS A 370 4.76 -37.84 -39.80
CA LYS A 370 5.45 -37.28 -38.63
C LYS A 370 6.92 -37.68 -38.69
N GLN A 371 7.77 -36.66 -38.75
CA GLN A 371 9.22 -36.75 -38.67
C GLN A 371 9.69 -37.55 -37.45
N ILE A 372 10.42 -38.63 -37.68
CA ILE A 372 11.30 -39.22 -36.67
C ILE A 372 12.64 -39.47 -37.35
N CYS A 373 13.47 -38.42 -37.41
CA CYS A 373 14.91 -38.46 -37.12
C CYS A 373 15.59 -37.15 -37.54
N THR A 374 15.55 -36.18 -36.61
CA THR A 374 16.55 -35.11 -36.41
C THR A 374 16.56 -34.90 -34.89
N VAL A 375 17.58 -35.25 -34.11
CA VAL A 375 18.99 -34.83 -34.16
C VAL A 375 19.80 -35.82 -33.32
N TRP A 376 20.89 -36.40 -33.86
CA TRP A 376 21.94 -37.07 -33.06
C TRP A 376 23.34 -36.57 -33.43
N ASN A 377 23.48 -35.27 -33.61
CA ASN A 377 24.77 -34.60 -33.61
C ASN A 377 24.75 -33.46 -32.60
N THR A 378 24.81 -33.81 -31.31
CA THR A 378 25.54 -33.08 -30.25
C THR A 378 25.35 -33.81 -28.92
N PHE A 379 26.23 -34.77 -28.62
CA PHE A 379 26.73 -34.91 -27.26
C PHE A 379 28.22 -34.53 -27.28
N PRO A 380 28.66 -33.63 -26.41
CA PRO A 380 30.03 -33.14 -26.38
C PRO A 380 30.97 -34.27 -25.95
N LYS A 381 32.12 -34.33 -26.63
CA LYS A 381 33.27 -35.14 -26.22
C LYS A 381 33.67 -34.78 -24.78
N HIS A 382 33.69 -35.78 -23.92
CA HIS A 382 34.61 -35.85 -22.80
C HIS A 382 35.39 -37.16 -22.87
#